data_AF-A0A1M6X8X0-F1
#
_entry.id   AF-A0A1M6X8X0-F1
#
_cell.length_a   1.000
_cell.length_b   1.000
_cell.length_c   1.000
_cell.angle_alpha   90.00
_cell.angle_beta   90.00
_cell.angle_gamma   90.00
#
_symmetry.space_group_name_H-M   'P 1'
#
loop_
_entity.id
_entity.type
_entity.pdbx_description
1 polymer ?
#
loop_
_entity_poly.entity_id
_entity_poly.type
_entity_poly.pdbx_seq_one_letter_code
_entity_poly.pdbx_strand_id
1 'polypeptide(L)' 'MSFISGNGPKKFDNEDKIKMFERLGSLGAVLALIIILMIESGKFEAYQNLLDMGLTAMIVVLAVALVGSVFFKTKRK' A
#
# COMPACT_ATOMS: atom_id res chain seq x y z
N MET A 1 -39.86 10.51 4.25
CA MET A 1 -38.43 10.46 4.60
C MET A 1 -37.86 9.14 4.10
N SER A 2 -37.20 9.14 2.93
CA SER A 2 -36.52 7.97 2.38
C SER A 2 -35.01 8.16 2.48
N PHE A 3 -34.37 7.47 3.42
CA PHE A 3 -32.91 7.41 3.57
C PHE A 3 -32.30 6.31 2.70
N ILE A 4 -32.55 6.36 1.39
CA ILE A 4 -31.79 5.56 0.43
C ILE A 4 -31.20 6.54 -0.59
N SER A 5 -30.20 7.29 -0.13
CA SER A 5 -29.27 7.97 -1.02
C SER A 5 -28.38 6.90 -1.63
N GLY A 6 -28.65 6.59 -2.89
CA GLY A 6 -27.86 5.67 -3.69
C GLY A 6 -26.40 6.11 -3.73
N ASN A 7 -25.52 5.29 -3.16
CA ASN A 7 -24.09 5.35 -3.46
C ASN A 7 -23.73 4.05 -4.18
N GLY A 8 -24.16 3.96 -5.45
CA GLY A 8 -23.53 3.05 -6.40
C GLY A 8 -22.02 3.37 -6.51
N PRO A 9 -21.19 2.44 -7.00
CA PRO A 9 -19.74 2.62 -7.03
C PRO A 9 -19.40 3.89 -7.81
N LYS A 10 -18.98 4.95 -7.11
CA LYS A 10 -18.48 6.18 -7.73
C LYS A 10 -17.35 5.79 -8.69
N LYS A 11 -17.51 6.13 -9.97
CA LYS A 11 -16.45 5.94 -10.97
C LYS A 11 -15.22 6.69 -10.46
N PHE A 12 -14.14 5.95 -10.23
CA PHE A 12 -12.86 6.47 -9.78
C PHE A 12 -12.35 7.47 -10.82
N ASP A 13 -12.52 8.77 -10.56
CA ASP A 13 -12.19 9.82 -11.51
C ASP A 13 -10.67 10.05 -11.56
N ASN A 14 -10.18 10.64 -12.65
CA ASN A 14 -8.75 10.85 -12.85
C ASN A 14 -8.17 11.83 -11.83
N GLU A 15 -8.97 12.79 -11.34
CA GLU A 15 -8.58 13.68 -10.24
C GLU A 15 -8.33 12.94 -8.92
N ASP A 16 -9.13 11.92 -8.62
CA ASP A 16 -8.96 11.09 -7.42
C ASP A 16 -7.68 10.24 -7.51
N LYS A 17 -7.33 9.76 -8.71
CA LYS A 17 -6.07 9.04 -8.94
C LYS A 17 -4.86 9.95 -8.72
N ILE A 18 -4.88 11.17 -9.23
CA ILE A 18 -3.77 12.13 -9.08
C ILE A 18 -3.55 12.47 -7.60
N LYS A 19 -4.62 12.76 -6.85
CA LYS A 19 -4.53 13.01 -5.40
C LYS A 19 -4.03 11.80 -4.63
N MET A 20 -4.36 10.58 -5.05
CA MET A 20 -3.79 9.36 -4.47
C MET A 20 -2.30 9.24 -4.77
N PHE A 21 -1.86 9.53 -5.99
CA PHE A 21 -0.44 9.49 -6.36
C PHE A 21 0.39 10.51 -5.59
N GLU A 22 -0.10 11.74 -5.41
CA GLU A 22 0.58 12.75 -4.59
C GLU A 22 0.71 12.32 -3.13
N ARG A 23 -0.35 11.71 -2.56
CA ARG A 23 -0.31 11.17 -1.20
C ARG A 23 0.63 9.98 -1.05
N LEU A 24 0.67 9.10 -2.05
CA LEU A 24 1.62 7.98 -2.08
C LEU A 24 3.06 8.46 -2.24
N GLY A 25 3.29 9.46 -3.09
CA GLY A 25 4.59 10.07 -3.30
C GLY A 25 5.12 10.79 -2.06
N SER A 26 4.25 11.53 -1.35
CA SER A 26 4.64 12.21 -0.11
C SER A 26 4.93 11.23 1.02
N LEU A 27 4.15 10.16 1.17
CA LEU A 27 4.44 9.07 2.09
C LEU A 27 5.78 8.38 1.75
N GLY A 28 6.03 8.13 0.47
CA GLY A 28 7.30 7.56 0.00
C GLY A 28 8.50 8.46 0.32
N ALA A 29 8.36 9.77 0.14
CA ALA A 29 9.40 10.74 0.47
C ALA A 29 9.73 10.75 1.98
N VAL A 30 8.71 10.69 2.84
CA VAL A 30 8.91 10.61 4.30
C VAL A 30 9.61 9.32 4.71
N LEU A 31 9.20 8.18 4.15
CA LEU A 31 9.84 6.88 4.42
C LEU A 31 11.30 6.87 3.96
N ALA A 32 11.59 7.39 2.76
CA ALA A 32 12.95 7.49 2.26
C ALA A 32 13.84 8.33 3.18
N LEU A 33 13.34 9.45 3.70
CA LEU A 33 14.07 10.33 4.59
C LEU A 33 14.40 9.65 5.93
N ILE A 34 13.46 8.89 6.48
CA ILE A 34 13.68 8.08 7.70
C ILE A 34 14.74 7.00 7.46
N ILE A 35 14.72 6.33 6.31
CA ILE A 35 15.69 5.29 5.95
C ILE A 35 17.10 5.89 5.84
N ILE A 36 17.26 7.04 5.20
CA ILE A 36 18.55 7.74 5.09
C ILE A 36 19.10 8.07 6.49
N LEU A 37 18.26 8.61 7.38
CA LEU A 37 18.65 8.90 8.76
C LEU A 37 19.03 7.64 9.55
N MET A 38 18.36 6.50 9.31
CA MET A 38 18.71 5.22 9.92
C MET A 38 20.05 4.67 9.44
N ILE A 39 20.37 4.86 8.15
CA ILE A 39 21.65 4.46 7.56
C ILE A 39 22.78 5.33 8.15
N GLU A 40 22.58 6.65 8.17
CA GLU A 40 23.59 7.60 8.68
C GLU A 40 23.86 7.44 10.17
N SER A 41 22.85 7.08 10.97
CA SER A 41 22.99 6.86 12.42
C SER A 41 23.66 5.54 12.80
N GLY A 42 24.12 4.72 11.83
CA GLY A 42 24.87 3.49 12.07
C GLY A 42 24.06 2.37 12.74
N LYS A 43 22.76 2.58 13.00
CA LYS A 43 21.85 1.58 13.56
C LYS A 43 21.42 0.52 12.54
N PHE A 44 21.79 0.70 11.27
CA PHE A 44 21.35 -0.14 10.16
C PHE A 44 21.63 -1.63 10.38
N GLU A 45 22.80 -1.98 10.93
CA GLU A 45 23.19 -3.39 11.15
C GLU A 45 22.28 -4.13 12.15
N ALA A 46 21.78 -3.45 13.18
CA ALA A 46 20.91 -4.07 14.18
C ALA A 46 19.50 -4.39 13.64
N TYR A 47 19.09 -3.69 12.57
CA TYR A 47 17.74 -3.81 12.01
C TYR A 47 17.68 -4.54 10.68
N GLN A 48 18.81 -4.92 10.05
CA GLN A 48 18.80 -5.64 8.77
C GLN A 48 17.94 -6.91 8.82
N ASN A 49 18.10 -7.74 9.85
CA ASN A 49 17.29 -8.96 10.01
C ASN A 49 15.78 -8.66 10.16
N LEU A 50 15.44 -7.58 10.85
CA LEU A 50 14.04 -7.14 11.01
C LEU A 50 13.49 -6.57 9.70
N LEU A 51 14.32 -5.85 8.93
CA LEU A 51 13.96 -5.29 7.64
C LEU A 51 13.72 -6.40 6.62
N ASP A 52 14.60 -7.39 6.54
CA ASP A 52 14.50 -8.54 5.64
C ASP A 52 13.28 -9.40 5.96
N MET A 53 13.03 -9.65 7.25
CA MET A 53 11.85 -10.40 7.70
C MET A 53 10.56 -9.62 7.38
N GLY A 54 10.54 -8.31 7.64
CA GLY A 54 9.41 -7.44 7.34
C GLY A 54 9.12 -7.35 5.85
N LEU A 55 10.16 -7.18 5.03
CA LEU A 55 10.05 -7.13 3.56
C LEU A 55 9.51 -8.44 3.01
N THR A 56 10.06 -9.57 3.48
CA THR A 56 9.62 -10.91 3.05
C THR A 56 8.15 -11.14 3.40
N ALA A 57 7.74 -10.80 4.63
CA ALA A 57 6.34 -10.90 5.05
C ALA A 57 5.41 -10.04 4.19
N MET A 58 5.81 -8.80 3.89
CA MET A 58 5.03 -7.88 3.05
C MET A 58 4.84 -8.44 1.63
N ILE A 59 5.90 -8.96 1.01
CA ILE A 59 5.84 -9.54 -0.34
C ILE A 59 4.92 -10.77 -0.36
N VAL A 60 5.03 -11.66 0.62
CA VAL A 60 4.18 -12.86 0.73
C VAL A 60 2.71 -12.47 0.88
N VAL A 61 2.39 -11.52 1.76
CA VAL A 61 1.01 -11.05 1.96
C VAL A 61 0.45 -10.43 0.68
N LEU A 62 1.23 -9.61 -0.04
CA LEU A 62 0.82 -9.04 -1.33
C LEU A 62 0.58 -10.13 -2.37
N ALA A 63 1.45 -11.13 -2.47
CA ALA A 63 1.29 -12.25 -3.40
C ALA A 63 0.00 -13.04 -3.12
N VAL A 64 -0.25 -13.38 -1.86
CA VAL A 64 -1.49 -14.09 -1.44
C VAL A 64 -2.72 -13.24 -1.71
N ALA A 65 -2.69 -11.95 -1.40
CA ALA A 65 -3.80 -11.02 -1.66
C ALA A 65 -4.11 -10.90 -3.16
N LEU A 66 -3.08 -10.81 -4.01
CA LEU A 66 -3.24 -10.76 -5.46
C LEU A 66 -3.86 -12.06 -5.99
N VAL A 67 -3.33 -13.22 -5.60
CA VAL A 67 -3.86 -14.53 -5.99
C VAL A 67 -5.31 -14.68 -5.54
N GLY A 68 -5.61 -14.35 -4.27
CA GLY A 68 -6.96 -14.36 -3.73
C GLY A 68 -7.92 -13.45 -4.50
N SER A 69 -7.46 -12.24 -4.88
CA SER A 69 -8.28 -11.29 -5.65
C SER A 69 -8.61 -11.83 -7.05
N VAL A 70 -7.67 -12.48 -7.72
CA VAL A 70 -7.85 -13.08 -9.05
C VAL A 70 -8.82 -14.26 -8.98
N PHE A 71 -8.70 -15.10 -7.95
CA PHE A 71 -9.57 -16.25 -7.73
C PHE A 71 -11.01 -15.83 -7.44
N PHE A 72 -11.22 -14.82 -6.57
CA PHE A 72 -12.53 -14.26 -6.28
C PHE A 72 -13.17 -13.56 -7.48
N LYS A 73 -12.37 -12.88 -8.30
CA LYS A 73 -12.84 -12.22 -9.52
C LYS A 73 -13.29 -13.23 -10.58
N THR A 74 -12.69 -14.42 -10.60
CA THR A 74 -13.05 -15.51 -11.53
C THR A 74 -14.37 -16.19 -11.15
N LYS A 75 -14.70 -16.30 -9.85
CA LYS A 75 -15.98 -16.91 -9.39
C LYS A 75 -17.22 -16.00 -9.46
N ARG A 76 -17.08 -14.71 -9.82
CA ARG A 76 -18.21 -13.77 -10.01
C ARG A 76 -18.68 -13.67 -11.47
N LYS A 77 -18.21 -14.54 -12.36
CA LYS A 77 -18.81 -14.80 -13.67
C LYS A 77 -19.59 -16.10 -13.59
#